data_AF-A0A0S9KQY9-F1
#
_entry.id   AF-A0A0S9KQY9-F1
#
_cell.length_a   1.000
_cell.length_b   1.000
_cell.length_c   1.000
_cell.angle_alpha   90.00
_cell.angle_beta   90.00
_cell.angle_gamma   90.00
#
_symmetry.space_group_name_H-M   'P 1'
#
loop_
_entity.id
_entity.type
_entity.pdbx_description
1 polymer ?
#
loop_
_entity_poly.entity_id
_entity_poly.type
_entity_poly.pdbx_seq_one_letter_code
_entity_poly.pdbx_strand_id
1 'polypeptide(L)'
;MNQALILGASEASVLTPIDTSNLLNSQYRSVDKQGDRIVGTVGYTAEYAAAVHDADNAQTFRRPSAEKEFLKHGFERAEPNIRAVIKGAIKT
;
A
#
# COMPACT_ATOMS: atom_id res chain seq x y z
N MET A 1 10.89 10.00 -4.50
CA MET A 1 9.75 9.72 -3.60
C MET A 1 8.61 8.95 -4.27
N ASN A 2 8.06 9.41 -5.40
CA ASN A 2 6.95 8.71 -6.07
C ASN A 2 7.26 7.23 -6.41
N GLN A 3 8.49 6.92 -6.85
CA GLN A 3 8.94 5.54 -7.12
C GLN A 3 8.91 4.63 -5.88
N ALA A 4 9.25 5.15 -4.70
CA ALA A 4 9.18 4.37 -3.46
C ALA A 4 7.72 4.02 -3.12
N LEU A 5 6.80 4.98 -3.28
CA LEU A 5 5.37 4.73 -3.04
C LEU A 5 4.78 3.76 -4.07
N ILE A 6 5.23 3.81 -5.32
CA ILE A 6 4.83 2.83 -6.35
C ILE A 6 5.13 1.41 -5.88
N LEU A 7 6.32 1.15 -5.31
CA LEU A 7 6.73 -0.19 -4.89
C LEU A 7 5.83 -0.74 -3.77
N GLY A 8 5.62 0.02 -2.69
CA GLY A 8 4.75 -0.39 -1.59
C GLY A 8 3.29 -0.55 -2.03
N ALA A 9 2.80 0.36 -2.86
CA ALA A 9 1.46 0.32 -3.44
C ALA A 9 1.25 -0.91 -4.33
N SER A 10 2.25 -1.30 -5.12
CA SER A 10 2.20 -2.49 -5.98
C SER A 10 2.15 -3.79 -5.17
N GLU A 11 3.00 -3.93 -4.15
CA GLU A 11 2.96 -5.10 -3.26
C GLU A 11 1.61 -5.18 -2.53
N ALA A 12 1.11 -4.06 -2.01
CA ALA A 12 -0.22 -4.00 -1.38
C ALA A 12 -1.34 -4.38 -2.36
N SER A 13 -1.23 -4.01 -3.64
CA SER A 13 -2.19 -4.35 -4.69
C SER A 13 -2.26 -5.84 -4.98
N VAL A 14 -1.14 -6.57 -4.83
CA VAL A 14 -1.11 -8.04 -4.99
C VAL A 14 -1.88 -8.74 -3.86
N LEU A 15 -1.86 -8.14 -2.67
CA LEU A 15 -2.53 -8.66 -1.48
C LEU A 15 -3.97 -8.15 -1.32
N THR A 16 -4.36 -7.12 -2.05
CA THR A 16 -5.70 -6.53 -1.95
C THR A 16 -6.75 -7.53 -2.48
N PRO A 17 -7.82 -7.81 -1.70
CA PRO A 17 -8.95 -8.60 -2.17
C PRO A 17 -9.63 -7.97 -3.39
N ILE A 18 -10.05 -8.80 -4.33
CA ILE A 18 -10.78 -8.37 -5.54
C ILE A 18 -12.13 -9.09 -5.58
N ASP A 19 -13.19 -8.29 -5.47
CA ASP A 19 -14.55 -8.72 -5.77
C ASP A 19 -15.05 -8.03 -7.05
N THR A 20 -15.25 -6.71 -7.00
CA THR A 20 -15.64 -5.85 -8.14
C THR A 20 -14.51 -4.93 -8.63
N SER A 21 -13.29 -5.14 -8.14
CA SER A 21 -12.13 -4.26 -8.33
C SER A 21 -12.24 -2.84 -7.74
N ASN A 22 -13.38 -2.45 -7.17
CA ASN A 22 -13.57 -1.12 -6.59
C ASN A 22 -12.53 -0.81 -5.50
N LEU A 23 -12.25 -1.77 -4.60
CA LEU A 23 -11.23 -1.59 -3.56
C LEU A 23 -9.86 -1.32 -4.17
N LEU A 24 -9.41 -2.19 -5.08
CA LEU A 24 -8.12 -2.04 -5.76
C LEU A 24 -8.01 -0.69 -6.50
N ASN A 25 -9.06 -0.31 -7.24
CA ASN A 25 -9.10 0.94 -8.02
C ASN A 25 -9.20 2.20 -7.15
N SER A 26 -9.61 2.06 -5.89
CA SER A 26 -9.68 3.16 -4.92
C SER A 26 -8.32 3.51 -4.29
N GLN A 27 -7.25 2.79 -4.66
CA GLN A 27 -5.91 3.06 -4.12
C GLN A 27 -5.40 4.42 -4.58
N TYR A 28 -4.97 5.25 -3.64
CA TYR A 28 -4.38 6.56 -3.90
C TYR A 28 -3.02 6.70 -3.24
N ARG A 29 -2.29 7.74 -3.66
CA ARG A 29 -0.95 8.07 -3.20
C ARG A 29 -0.86 9.57 -3.03
N SER A 30 -0.25 10.01 -1.94
CA SER A 30 0.03 11.42 -1.70
C SER A 30 1.47 11.59 -1.23
N VAL A 31 2.09 12.68 -1.64
CA VAL A 31 3.41 13.10 -1.15
C VAL A 31 3.25 14.52 -0.63
N ASP A 32 3.54 14.68 0.65
CA ASP A 32 3.45 15.97 1.34
C ASP A 32 4.82 16.35 1.90
N LYS A 33 5.16 17.65 1.84
CA LYS A 33 6.40 18.17 2.40
C LYS A 33 6.10 18.89 3.70
N GLN A 34 6.48 18.27 4.81
CA GLN A 34 6.28 18.78 6.16
C GLN A 34 7.60 19.31 6.71
N GLY A 35 7.86 20.60 6.45
CA GLY A 35 9.10 21.25 6.84
C GLY A 35 10.31 20.63 6.13
N ASP A 36 11.17 19.98 6.92
CA ASP A 36 12.38 19.27 6.46
C ASP A 36 12.11 17.81 6.06
N ARG A 37 10.91 17.28 6.31
CA ARG A 37 10.52 15.89 6.02
C ARG A 37 9.66 15.80 4.78
N ILE A 38 9.82 14.73 4.01
CA ILE A 38 8.89 14.35 2.96
C ILE A 38 8.14 13.11 3.43
N VAL A 39 6.81 13.23 3.54
CA VAL A 39 5.92 12.15 3.97
C VAL A 39 5.18 11.64 2.74
N GLY A 40 5.32 10.35 2.47
CA GLY A 40 4.56 9.69 1.42
C GLY A 40 3.51 8.77 2.03
N THR A 41 2.26 8.93 1.61
CA THR A 41 1.11 8.19 2.11
C THR A 41 0.47 7.40 0.97
N VAL A 42 0.11 6.15 1.22
CA VAL A 42 -0.71 5.33 0.34
C VAL A 42 -1.91 4.84 1.14
N GLY A 43 -3.08 4.87 0.51
CA GLY A 43 -4.32 4.45 1.15
C GLY A 43 -5.36 4.07 0.12
N TYR A 44 -6.58 3.83 0.60
CA TYR A 44 -7.72 3.44 -0.21
C TYR A 44 -8.88 4.38 0.10
N THR A 45 -9.59 4.87 -0.92
CA THR A 45 -10.74 5.76 -0.73
C THR A 45 -12.05 5.01 -0.52
N ALA A 46 -12.10 3.69 -0.76
CA ALA A 46 -13.27 2.88 -0.48
C ALA A 46 -13.56 2.86 1.04
N GLU A 47 -14.77 3.26 1.44
CA GLU A 47 -15.17 3.35 2.85
C GLU A 47 -15.02 2.03 3.61
N TYR A 48 -15.28 0.91 2.94
CA TYR A 48 -15.16 -0.43 3.51
C TYR A 48 -13.72 -0.95 3.56
N ALA A 49 -12.71 -0.20 3.08
CA ALA A 49 -11.32 -0.66 3.06
C ALA A 49 -10.80 -1.00 4.45
N ALA A 50 -11.17 -0.22 5.48
CA ALA A 50 -10.79 -0.48 6.87
C ALA A 50 -11.33 -1.83 7.35
N ALA A 51 -12.62 -2.11 7.12
CA ALA A 51 -13.23 -3.38 7.50
C ALA A 51 -12.62 -4.58 6.75
N VAL A 52 -12.24 -4.40 5.48
CA VAL A 52 -11.56 -5.45 4.70
C VAL A 52 -10.13 -5.69 5.19
N HIS A 53 -9.43 -4.63 5.58
CA HIS A 53 -8.06 -4.66 6.08
C HIS A 53 -7.92 -5.28 7.47
N ASP A 54 -8.92 -5.07 8.34
CA ASP A 54 -8.97 -5.54 9.72
C ASP A 54 -8.78 -7.05 9.84
N ALA A 55 -7.78 -7.46 10.63
CA ALA A 55 -7.41 -8.85 10.88
C ALA A 55 -8.47 -9.61 11.70
N ASP A 56 -9.18 -8.92 12.59
CA ASP A 56 -10.19 -9.53 13.46
C ASP A 56 -11.52 -9.77 12.73
N ASN A 57 -11.71 -9.14 11.58
CA ASN A 57 -12.91 -9.27 10.78
C ASN A 57 -12.83 -10.49 9.84
N ALA A 58 -13.44 -11.60 10.25
CA ALA A 58 -13.48 -12.84 9.47
C ALA A 58 -14.12 -12.64 8.08
N GLN A 59 -13.35 -12.93 7.02
CA GLN A 59 -13.79 -12.79 5.63
C GLN A 59 -13.20 -13.92 4.77
N THR A 60 -13.94 -14.33 3.76
CA THR A 60 -13.48 -15.29 2.75
C THR A 60 -13.15 -14.54 1.47
N PHE A 61 -11.91 -14.62 1.00
CA PHE A 61 -11.48 -13.97 -0.22
C PHE A 61 -11.56 -14.92 -1.42
N ARG A 62 -12.01 -14.39 -2.57
CA ARG A 62 -12.00 -15.13 -3.85
C ARG A 62 -10.59 -15.26 -4.43
N ARG A 63 -9.74 -14.25 -4.19
CA ARG A 63 -8.39 -14.19 -4.72
C ARG A 63 -7.43 -14.97 -3.79
N PRO A 64 -6.65 -15.94 -4.30
CA PRO A 64 -5.76 -16.75 -3.46
C PRO A 64 -4.65 -15.98 -2.75
N SER A 65 -4.15 -14.92 -3.39
CA SER A 65 -3.10 -14.05 -2.82
C SER A 65 -3.65 -12.98 -1.89
N ALA A 66 -4.97 -12.91 -1.70
CA ALA A 66 -5.56 -11.87 -0.87
C ALA A 66 -5.38 -12.20 0.60
N GLU A 67 -4.92 -11.21 1.36
CA GLU A 67 -4.60 -11.36 2.76
C GLU A 67 -5.20 -10.20 3.56
N LYS A 68 -5.42 -10.44 4.85
CA LYS A 68 -5.68 -9.35 5.80
C LYS A 68 -4.45 -8.48 5.96
N GLU A 69 -4.66 -7.28 6.47
CA GLU A 69 -3.58 -6.31 6.64
C GLU A 69 -2.79 -6.02 5.34
N PHE A 70 -3.40 -6.21 4.17
CA PHE A 70 -2.73 -6.18 2.86
C PHE A 70 -1.87 -4.93 2.59
N LEU A 71 -2.29 -3.75 3.08
CA LEU A 71 -1.52 -2.53 2.96
C LEU A 71 -0.24 -2.57 3.81
N LYS A 72 -0.32 -3.06 5.04
CA LYS A 72 0.81 -3.21 5.95
C LYS A 72 1.78 -4.25 5.40
N HIS A 73 1.30 -5.46 5.11
CA HIS A 73 2.14 -6.52 4.56
C HIS A 73 2.75 -6.16 3.20
N GLY A 74 2.02 -5.43 2.35
CA GLY A 74 2.58 -4.93 1.09
C GLY A 74 3.76 -3.99 1.31
N PHE A 75 3.65 -3.05 2.25
CA PHE A 75 4.74 -2.13 2.58
C PHE A 75 5.90 -2.81 3.31
N GLU A 76 5.65 -3.78 4.18
CA GLU A 76 6.68 -4.60 4.81
C GLU A 76 7.49 -5.38 3.77
N ARG A 77 6.82 -6.01 2.79
CA ARG A 77 7.48 -6.72 1.67
C ARG A 77 8.29 -5.77 0.79
N ALA A 78 7.77 -4.57 0.54
CA ALA A 78 8.44 -3.56 -0.29
C ALA A 78 9.55 -2.80 0.44
N GLU A 79 9.63 -2.86 1.77
CA GLU A 79 10.51 -2.02 2.60
C GLU A 79 11.98 -2.03 2.15
N PRO A 80 12.61 -3.19 1.85
CA PRO A 80 14.01 -3.21 1.42
C PRO A 80 14.23 -2.46 0.10
N ASN A 81 13.30 -2.62 -0.84
CA ASN A 81 13.36 -1.97 -2.16
C ASN A 81 13.08 -0.47 -2.07
N ILE A 82 12.09 -0.08 -1.25
CA ILE A 82 11.79 1.31 -0.93
C ILE A 82 13.03 2.00 -0.37
N ARG A 83 13.67 1.37 0.62
CA ARG A 83 14.89 1.88 1.25
C ARG A 83 16.04 2.03 0.25
N ALA A 84 16.20 1.08 -0.67
CA ALA A 84 17.21 1.15 -1.72
C ALA A 84 16.98 2.34 -2.67
N VAL A 85 15.74 2.54 -3.13
CA VAL A 85 15.36 3.66 -4.01
C VAL A 85 15.58 5.01 -3.32
N ILE A 86 15.16 5.15 -2.07
CA ILE A 86 15.34 6.40 -1.31
C ILE A 86 16.83 6.70 -1.12
N LYS A 87 17.64 5.70 -0.72
CA LYS A 87 19.09 5.87 -0.58
C LYS A 87 19.77 6.26 -1.90
N GLY A 88 19.36 5.64 -3.01
CA GLY A 88 19.89 5.97 -4.34
C GLY A 88 19.57 7.41 -4.74
N ALA A 89 18.36 7.87 -4.48
CA ALA A 89 17.92 9.23 -4.80
C ALA A 89 18.65 10.32 -3.99
N ILE A 90 19.14 10.03 -2.78
CA ILE A 90 19.88 10.98 -1.93
C ILE A 90 21.36 11.08 -2.31
N LYS A 91 21.93 10.03 -2.94
CA LYS A 91 23.34 9.99 -3.33
C LYS A 91 23.66 10.80 -4.61
N THR A 92 22.65 11.39 -5.25
CA THR A 92 22.77 12.17 -6.47
C THR A 92 22.55 13.65 -6.14
#